data_AF-A0AA88AUU3-F1
#
_entry.id   AF-A0AA88AUU3-F1
#
_cell.length_a   1.000
_cell.length_b   1.000
_cell.length_c   1.000
_cell.angle_alpha   90.00
_cell.angle_beta   90.00
_cell.angle_gamma   90.00
#
_symmetry.space_group_name_H-M   'P 1'
#
loop_
_entity.id
_entity.type
_entity.pdbx_description
1 polymer ?
#
loop_
_entity_poly.entity_id
_entity_poly.type
_entity_poly.pdbx_seq_one_letter_code
_entity_poly.pdbx_strand_id
1 'polypeptide(L)'
;MGDKSFSEELSYQSGYGNSFSSEALPGALPPAQNSPLLCPYNLYAEQISGTSFTSPRKLNLRSWLYRVKPSVTHEPFKPRVPSHGKLLSEFDRSTSAATPTQLRWKPVAIPESPTDFVDGLFTVCGAGSSFLRHGFSVHMYTANKSMDNCAFCNADGDFLIVPQKGRLWITTECGKLQVSPGEIVILPQGFRFAVNLPDGPSRGYVAEIFGTHFQLPDLGPIGANGLAAPRDFLAPTAWFEDGHRPGYTIVQKFGGELFTAKQEFSPFNVVAWHGNYVPYKYDLSKFCPYNTVLIDHGDPSVNTVLTAPTEKPGVALLDFVIFPPRWLVAEHTFRPPYYHRNCMSEFMGLIYGGYEAKADGFLPGGSSLHSCMTPHGPDTKTYEATIARGDEPGPFRIKDTMAFMFESCLIPRVSPWALDSPAMDHDYYQCWIGLRSHFTREGTNVKNEDAYEGDGFVPFNRLPLAAVVPSSSNGGSGACGSFAVVWRHFFNYATCLSKSTAFPNGFFHRMSLCRLL
;
A
#
# COMPACT_ATOMS: atom_id res chain seq x y z
N MET A 1 31.81 9.91 -14.99
CA MET A 1 32.79 9.04 -14.30
C MET A 1 32.05 8.38 -13.16
N GLY A 2 31.86 7.06 -13.21
CA GLY A 2 31.03 6.34 -12.25
C GLY A 2 31.55 6.51 -10.82
N ASP A 3 30.65 6.84 -9.90
CA ASP A 3 30.91 6.78 -8.47
C ASP A 3 31.41 5.37 -8.13
N LYS A 4 32.69 5.25 -7.77
CA LYS A 4 33.35 3.98 -7.41
C LYS A 4 32.82 3.40 -6.08
N SER A 5 31.79 3.98 -5.47
CA SER A 5 31.28 3.60 -4.16
C SER A 5 30.38 2.37 -4.14
N PHE A 6 29.74 1.98 -5.25
CA PHE A 6 28.90 0.77 -5.34
C PHE A 6 29.61 -0.31 -6.15
N SER A 7 29.84 -1.48 -5.56
CA SER A 7 30.33 -2.66 -6.30
C SER A 7 29.24 -3.18 -7.25
N GLU A 8 29.64 -3.86 -8.33
CA GLU A 8 28.69 -4.49 -9.26
C GLU A 8 27.85 -5.58 -8.58
N GLU A 9 28.42 -6.28 -7.60
CA GLU A 9 27.71 -7.27 -6.77
C GLU A 9 27.80 -6.89 -5.29
N LEU A 10 26.64 -6.78 -4.63
CA LEU A 10 26.52 -6.62 -3.17
C LEU A 10 26.10 -7.94 -2.54
N SER A 11 26.67 -8.25 -1.37
CA SER A 11 26.20 -9.34 -0.53
C SER A 11 24.97 -8.92 0.29
N TYR A 12 24.04 -9.87 0.48
CA TYR A 12 22.85 -9.68 1.28
C TYR A 12 22.64 -10.84 2.27
N GLN A 13 21.92 -10.57 3.35
CA GLN A 13 21.42 -11.59 4.26
C GLN A 13 19.95 -11.88 3.92
N SER A 14 19.58 -13.15 3.85
CA SER A 14 18.22 -13.58 3.50
C SER A 14 17.35 -13.88 4.71
N GLY A 15 16.05 -13.66 4.58
CA GLY A 15 15.02 -14.10 5.53
C GLY A 15 14.22 -12.97 6.15
N TYR A 16 12.98 -12.80 5.69
CA TYR A 16 12.02 -11.85 6.26
C TYR A 16 11.85 -12.07 7.77
N GLY A 17 11.94 -10.99 8.55
CA GLY A 17 11.70 -11.01 10.00
C GLY A 17 12.83 -11.63 10.85
N ASN A 18 13.95 -12.03 10.25
CA ASN A 18 15.10 -12.56 10.98
C ASN A 18 15.67 -11.54 11.98
N SER A 19 16.35 -12.05 13.01
CA SER A 19 17.29 -11.27 13.81
C SER A 19 18.69 -11.41 13.20
N PHE A 20 19.06 -10.44 12.38
CA PHE A 20 20.34 -10.41 11.67
C PHE A 20 21.49 -9.93 12.56
N SER A 21 22.72 -10.20 12.12
CA SER A 21 23.96 -9.67 12.69
C SER A 21 24.95 -9.43 11.56
N SER A 22 25.43 -8.20 11.43
CA SER A 22 26.31 -7.80 10.34
C SER A 22 27.41 -6.88 10.83
N GLU A 23 28.63 -7.12 10.39
CA GLU A 23 29.80 -6.31 10.73
C GLU A 23 30.67 -6.09 9.49
N ALA A 24 31.05 -4.84 9.25
CA ALA A 24 31.99 -4.47 8.18
C ALA A 24 33.45 -4.67 8.60
N LEU A 25 33.71 -4.64 9.91
CA LEU A 25 35.00 -4.95 10.53
C LEU A 25 34.85 -6.14 11.49
N PRO A 26 35.72 -7.16 11.43
CA PRO A 26 35.60 -8.34 12.28
C PRO A 26 35.61 -8.01 13.78
N GLY A 27 34.63 -8.49 14.54
CA GLY A 27 34.52 -8.25 15.97
C GLY A 27 34.03 -6.85 16.35
N ALA A 28 33.41 -6.12 15.42
CA ALA A 28 32.81 -4.81 15.71
C ALA A 28 31.51 -4.94 16.50
N LEU A 29 30.81 -6.09 16.41
CA LEU A 29 29.70 -6.40 17.31
C LEU A 29 30.22 -6.79 18.70
N PRO A 30 29.72 -6.19 19.79
CA PRO A 30 30.07 -6.64 21.13
C PRO A 30 29.48 -8.05 21.37
N PRO A 31 30.28 -9.02 21.84
CA PRO A 31 29.89 -10.43 21.84
C PRO A 31 28.85 -10.82 22.91
N ALA A 32 28.79 -10.11 24.04
CA ALA A 32 28.04 -10.55 25.22
C ALA A 32 26.89 -9.61 25.66
N GLN A 33 26.83 -8.38 25.14
CA GLN A 33 25.87 -7.36 25.57
C GLN A 33 25.67 -6.28 24.51
N ASN A 34 24.53 -5.59 24.53
CA ASN A 34 24.26 -4.53 23.54
C ASN A 34 24.94 -3.18 23.88
N SER A 35 25.24 -2.94 25.15
CA SER A 35 25.72 -1.65 25.65
C SER A 35 26.96 -1.84 26.54
N PRO A 36 28.12 -2.21 25.95
CA PRO A 36 29.38 -2.26 26.70
C PRO A 36 29.82 -0.87 27.14
N LEU A 37 30.58 -0.79 28.24
CA LEU A 37 31.19 0.47 28.69
C LEU A 37 32.11 1.07 27.61
N LEU A 38 32.86 0.19 26.93
CA LEU A 38 33.70 0.51 25.78
C LEU A 38 33.27 -0.40 24.63
N CYS A 39 32.66 0.14 23.57
CA CYS A 39 32.36 -0.67 22.40
C CYS A 39 33.65 -1.06 21.67
N PRO A 40 33.68 -2.21 20.98
CA PRO A 40 34.74 -2.52 20.03
C PRO A 40 34.98 -1.34 19.08
N TYR A 41 36.25 -1.11 18.74
CA TYR A 41 36.67 0.04 17.91
C TYR A 41 36.28 1.42 18.46
N ASN A 42 35.96 1.54 19.76
CA ASN A 42 35.49 2.76 20.40
C ASN A 42 34.23 3.36 19.74
N LEU A 43 33.37 2.51 19.18
CA LEU A 43 32.12 2.91 18.57
C LEU A 43 31.10 3.40 19.62
N TYR A 44 30.04 4.04 19.14
CA TYR A 44 28.85 4.35 19.93
C TYR A 44 27.79 3.29 19.67
N ALA A 45 27.21 2.73 20.74
CA ALA A 45 26.01 1.92 20.64
C ALA A 45 24.77 2.83 20.59
N GLU A 46 23.94 2.63 19.57
CA GLU A 46 22.68 3.35 19.37
C GLU A 46 21.58 2.34 19.05
N GLN A 47 20.39 2.50 19.63
CA GLN A 47 19.25 1.66 19.30
C GLN A 47 18.25 2.47 18.48
N ILE A 48 17.82 1.89 17.36
CA ILE A 48 16.61 2.30 16.66
C ILE A 48 15.48 1.35 17.03
N SER A 49 14.40 1.92 17.57
CA SER A 49 13.21 1.18 17.99
C SER A 49 12.08 1.44 17.01
N GLY A 50 11.75 0.45 16.16
CA GLY A 50 10.64 0.55 15.22
C GLY A 50 9.27 0.42 15.90
N THR A 51 9.22 -0.23 17.06
CA THR A 51 7.97 -0.50 17.78
C THR A 51 8.07 -0.12 19.26
N SER A 52 6.94 -0.12 19.96
CA SER A 52 6.92 0.07 21.42
C SER A 52 7.72 -1.03 22.14
N PHE A 53 8.41 -0.69 23.23
CA PHE A 53 9.23 -1.65 23.97
C PHE A 53 8.46 -2.88 24.47
N THR A 54 7.17 -2.71 24.78
CA THR A 54 6.29 -3.76 25.30
C THR A 54 5.51 -4.50 24.21
N SER A 55 5.79 -4.23 22.92
CA SER A 55 5.18 -4.97 21.82
C SER A 55 5.46 -6.48 22.00
N PRO A 56 4.49 -7.37 21.75
CA PRO A 56 4.71 -8.81 21.79
C PRO A 56 5.95 -9.18 20.96
N ARG A 57 6.76 -10.13 21.43
CA ARG A 57 8.05 -10.45 20.80
C ARG A 57 7.99 -10.68 19.29
N LYS A 58 6.92 -11.32 18.80
CA LYS A 58 6.70 -11.57 17.36
C LYS A 58 6.47 -10.31 16.52
N LEU A 59 6.07 -9.20 17.15
CA LEU A 59 5.82 -7.90 16.53
C LEU A 59 6.88 -6.86 16.95
N ASN A 60 7.79 -7.20 17.86
CA ASN A 60 8.75 -6.25 18.40
C ASN A 60 9.91 -6.06 17.41
N LEU A 61 10.02 -4.87 16.82
CA LEU A 61 11.06 -4.50 15.87
C LEU A 61 12.04 -3.51 16.50
N ARG A 62 13.33 -3.87 16.50
CA ARG A 62 14.45 -3.01 16.90
C ARG A 62 15.77 -3.44 16.27
N SER A 63 16.69 -2.50 16.14
CA SER A 63 18.08 -2.77 15.77
C SER A 63 19.06 -1.96 16.62
N TRP A 64 20.18 -2.57 16.94
CA TRP A 64 21.34 -1.92 17.56
C TRP A 64 22.36 -1.61 16.48
N LEU A 65 22.84 -0.37 16.47
CA LEU A 65 23.81 0.18 15.54
C LEU A 65 25.07 0.54 16.33
N TYR A 66 26.23 0.09 15.87
CA TYR A 66 27.54 0.46 16.41
C TYR A 66 28.22 1.38 15.40
N ARG A 67 28.23 2.67 15.73
CA ARG A 67 28.52 3.75 14.78
C ARG A 67 29.64 4.67 15.24
N VAL A 68 30.35 5.28 14.28
CA VAL A 68 31.50 6.15 14.55
C VAL A 68 31.10 7.43 15.30
N LYS A 69 29.97 8.04 14.93
CA LYS A 69 29.36 9.19 15.62
C LYS A 69 27.86 8.97 15.78
N PRO A 70 27.26 9.27 16.95
CA PRO A 70 25.84 9.03 17.21
C PRO A 70 24.95 9.99 16.41
N SER A 71 23.74 9.56 16.07
CA SER A 71 22.79 10.32 15.24
C SER A 71 22.36 11.66 15.84
N VAL A 72 22.53 11.85 17.15
CA VAL A 72 22.17 13.08 17.88
C VAL A 72 23.07 14.27 17.52
N THR A 73 24.25 14.04 16.92
CA THR A 73 25.19 15.13 16.61
C THR A 73 24.85 15.80 15.28
N HIS A 74 23.97 16.80 15.34
CA HIS A 74 23.62 17.68 14.21
C HIS A 74 23.18 19.07 14.71
N GLU A 75 23.15 20.05 13.80
CA GLU A 75 22.52 21.34 14.07
C GLU A 75 21.00 21.21 14.26
N PRO A 76 20.32 22.15 14.94
CA PRO A 76 18.85 22.15 15.00
C PRO A 76 18.20 22.11 13.62
N PHE A 77 17.18 21.27 13.47
CA PHE A 77 16.36 21.23 12.25
C PHE A 77 15.66 22.57 12.02
N LYS A 78 15.64 23.00 10.76
CA LYS A 78 14.93 24.19 10.28
C LYS A 78 14.00 23.80 9.14
N PRO A 79 12.86 24.47 8.93
CA PRO A 79 12.03 24.25 7.75
C PRO A 79 12.88 24.33 6.48
N ARG A 80 12.69 23.38 5.58
CA ARG A 80 13.44 23.32 4.33
C ARG A 80 13.06 24.49 3.43
N VAL A 81 14.06 25.12 2.81
CA VAL A 81 13.89 26.20 1.84
C VAL A 81 14.58 25.80 0.52
N PRO A 82 13.87 25.80 -0.62
CA PRO A 82 12.42 26.03 -0.75
C PRO A 82 11.59 24.90 -0.10
N SER A 83 10.33 25.19 0.23
CA SER A 83 9.40 24.15 0.65
C SER A 83 9.03 23.24 -0.53
N HIS A 84 8.63 22.00 -0.25
CA HIS A 84 8.38 21.01 -1.30
C HIS A 84 7.06 21.24 -2.06
N GLY A 85 5.99 21.64 -1.36
CA GLY A 85 4.69 22.02 -1.95
C GLY A 85 3.86 20.89 -2.61
N LYS A 86 4.38 19.67 -2.76
CA LYS A 86 3.69 18.52 -3.38
C LYS A 86 3.62 17.27 -2.50
N LEU A 87 4.10 17.35 -1.26
CA LEU A 87 3.99 16.29 -0.28
C LEU A 87 2.83 16.58 0.66
N LEU A 88 2.01 15.56 0.90
CA LEU A 88 0.90 15.59 1.85
C LEU A 88 0.99 14.37 2.77
N SER A 89 0.61 14.56 4.03
CA SER A 89 0.45 13.51 5.03
C SER A 89 -0.78 13.70 5.92
N GLU A 90 -1.53 14.78 5.70
CA GLU A 90 -2.79 15.10 6.34
C GLU A 90 -3.84 15.28 5.23
N PHE A 91 -4.90 14.49 5.29
CA PHE A 91 -5.89 14.41 4.21
C PHE A 91 -7.25 14.89 4.68
N ASP A 92 -7.52 16.18 4.49
CA ASP A 92 -8.81 16.81 4.78
C ASP A 92 -9.27 17.71 3.61
N ARG A 93 -10.33 18.50 3.82
CA ARG A 93 -10.90 19.39 2.80
C ARG A 93 -9.99 20.57 2.44
N SER A 94 -9.06 20.96 3.31
CA SER A 94 -8.13 22.07 3.09
C SER A 94 -6.91 21.66 2.26
N THR A 95 -6.47 20.40 2.36
CA THR A 95 -5.26 19.90 1.69
C THR A 95 -5.54 19.05 0.46
N SER A 96 -6.75 18.49 0.34
CA SER A 96 -7.06 17.47 -0.65
C SER A 96 -8.55 17.43 -1.03
N ALA A 97 -8.83 16.83 -2.18
CA ALA A 97 -10.18 16.72 -2.73
C ALA A 97 -10.71 15.28 -2.65
N ALA A 98 -12.00 15.15 -2.39
CA ALA A 98 -12.69 13.88 -2.51
C ALA A 98 -13.38 13.81 -3.88
N THR A 99 -13.32 12.65 -4.53
CA THR A 99 -14.06 12.39 -5.76
C THR A 99 -14.44 10.90 -5.83
N PRO A 100 -15.70 10.57 -6.18
CA PRO A 100 -16.12 9.18 -6.40
C PRO A 100 -15.81 8.69 -7.82
N THR A 101 -15.39 9.57 -8.73
CA THR A 101 -15.11 9.24 -10.14
C THR A 101 -13.86 8.37 -10.26
N GLN A 102 -13.85 7.38 -11.17
CA GLN A 102 -12.62 6.65 -11.47
C GLN A 102 -11.57 7.61 -12.03
N LEU A 103 -10.34 7.54 -11.54
CA LEU A 103 -9.24 8.36 -12.04
C LEU A 103 -8.18 7.49 -12.72
N ARG A 104 -7.55 8.03 -13.76
CA ARG A 104 -6.41 7.43 -14.44
C ARG A 104 -5.40 8.51 -14.80
N TRP A 105 -4.13 8.20 -14.61
CA TRP A 105 -3.01 9.05 -14.99
C TRP A 105 -2.08 8.30 -15.95
N LYS A 106 -1.66 9.00 -17.00
CA LYS A 106 -0.56 8.62 -17.88
C LYS A 106 0.76 8.71 -17.12
N PRO A 107 1.85 8.10 -17.63
CA PRO A 107 3.16 8.22 -17.00
C PRO A 107 3.62 9.67 -16.90
N VAL A 108 3.92 10.13 -15.68
CA VAL A 108 4.44 11.48 -15.45
C VAL A 108 5.82 11.63 -16.09
N ALA A 109 6.03 12.75 -16.78
CA ALA A 109 7.31 13.07 -17.42
C ALA A 109 8.40 13.31 -16.37
N ILE A 110 9.63 12.93 -16.70
CA ILE A 110 10.80 13.25 -15.87
C ILE A 110 11.10 14.75 -16.04
N PRO A 111 11.34 15.50 -14.96
CA PRO A 111 11.67 16.92 -15.07
C PRO A 111 12.98 17.15 -15.84
N GLU A 112 13.10 18.30 -16.50
CA GLU A 112 14.34 18.74 -17.16
C GLU A 112 15.31 19.36 -16.15
N SER A 113 14.80 20.08 -15.14
CA SER A 113 15.60 20.66 -14.08
C SER A 113 16.24 19.57 -13.21
N PRO A 114 17.45 19.78 -12.66
CA PRO A 114 18.04 18.85 -11.71
C PRO A 114 17.11 18.58 -10.52
N THR A 115 16.75 17.32 -10.31
CA THR A 115 15.76 16.89 -9.31
C THR A 115 16.18 15.53 -8.77
N ASP A 116 16.47 15.46 -7.47
CA ASP A 116 16.80 14.21 -6.80
C ASP A 116 15.55 13.42 -6.39
N PHE A 117 15.74 12.28 -5.74
CA PHE A 117 14.63 11.43 -5.29
C PHE A 117 13.66 12.17 -4.35
N VAL A 118 14.18 12.99 -3.44
CA VAL A 118 13.37 13.69 -2.44
C VAL A 118 12.58 14.80 -3.11
N ASP A 119 13.24 15.61 -3.94
CA ASP A 119 12.61 16.74 -4.66
C ASP A 119 11.63 16.29 -5.75
N GLY A 120 11.86 15.08 -6.26
CA GLY A 120 11.04 14.43 -7.25
C GLY A 120 9.83 13.70 -6.70
N LEU A 121 9.68 13.59 -5.37
CA LEU A 121 8.60 12.86 -4.71
C LEU A 121 7.32 13.71 -4.65
N PHE A 122 6.17 13.15 -5.00
CA PHE A 122 4.92 13.90 -4.95
C PHE A 122 3.74 13.00 -4.59
N THR A 123 2.85 13.49 -3.74
CA THR A 123 1.70 12.72 -3.24
C THR A 123 0.58 12.72 -4.26
N VAL A 124 0.12 11.56 -4.69
CA VAL A 124 -1.03 11.41 -5.60
C VAL A 124 -2.32 11.41 -4.81
N CYS A 125 -2.42 10.53 -3.81
CA CYS A 125 -3.58 10.41 -2.94
C CYS A 125 -3.19 9.81 -1.59
N GLY A 126 -4.11 9.80 -0.64
CA GLY A 126 -3.94 9.16 0.66
C GLY A 126 -5.11 9.42 1.58
N ALA A 127 -5.04 8.86 2.78
CA ALA A 127 -6.08 9.03 3.80
C ALA A 127 -5.44 9.06 5.19
N GLY A 128 -6.09 9.76 6.13
CA GLY A 128 -5.66 9.83 7.52
C GLY A 128 -4.65 10.95 7.80
N SER A 129 -3.80 10.70 8.79
CA SER A 129 -2.92 11.69 9.40
C SER A 129 -1.64 11.03 9.89
N SER A 130 -0.51 11.56 9.44
CA SER A 130 0.82 11.21 9.97
C SER A 130 0.96 11.54 11.46
N PHE A 131 0.40 12.68 11.92
CA PHE A 131 0.46 13.08 13.33
C PHE A 131 -0.33 12.14 14.24
N LEU A 132 -1.48 11.64 13.75
CA LEU A 132 -2.26 10.64 14.45
C LEU A 132 -1.69 9.22 14.28
N ARG A 133 -0.63 9.05 13.48
CA ARG A 133 0.00 7.77 13.15
C ARG A 133 -1.05 6.76 12.65
N HIS A 134 -1.93 7.20 11.78
CA HIS A 134 -2.96 6.34 11.19
C HIS A 134 -3.30 6.83 9.78
N GLY A 135 -3.11 5.96 8.80
CA GLY A 135 -3.38 6.28 7.41
C GLY A 135 -2.27 5.85 6.47
N PHE A 136 -2.36 6.33 5.24
CA PHE A 136 -1.37 6.07 4.22
C PHE A 136 -1.30 7.23 3.22
N SER A 137 -0.19 7.34 2.54
CA SER A 137 -0.01 8.18 1.36
C SER A 137 0.52 7.34 0.20
N VAL A 138 0.00 7.55 -1.00
CA VAL A 138 0.59 7.04 -2.24
C VAL A 138 1.27 8.20 -2.92
N HIS A 139 2.59 8.10 -3.03
CA HIS A 139 3.43 9.00 -3.80
C HIS A 139 3.87 8.35 -5.09
N MET A 140 4.30 9.19 -6.02
CA MET A 140 5.17 8.77 -7.11
C MET A 140 6.42 9.65 -7.08
N TYR A 141 7.48 9.20 -7.72
CA TYR A 141 8.70 9.99 -7.85
C TYR A 141 9.16 10.07 -9.30
N THR A 142 9.73 11.21 -9.68
CA THR A 142 10.48 11.39 -10.92
C THR A 142 11.76 12.17 -10.63
N ALA A 143 12.91 11.57 -10.88
CA ALA A 143 14.21 12.13 -10.54
C ALA A 143 15.20 11.97 -11.71
N ASN A 144 16.14 12.90 -11.84
CA ASN A 144 17.20 12.88 -12.85
C ASN A 144 18.60 13.13 -12.28
N LYS A 145 18.70 13.30 -10.95
CA LYS A 145 19.93 13.58 -10.23
C LYS A 145 20.03 12.63 -9.02
N SER A 146 21.24 12.17 -8.70
CA SER A 146 21.51 11.49 -7.42
C SER A 146 21.40 12.47 -6.25
N MET A 147 21.12 11.94 -5.06
CA MET A 147 21.27 12.68 -3.81
C MET A 147 22.76 12.86 -3.49
N ASP A 148 23.22 14.11 -3.36
CA ASP A 148 24.63 14.44 -3.13
C ASP A 148 24.81 15.15 -1.79
N ASN A 149 25.74 14.64 -0.95
CA ASN A 149 26.05 15.19 0.38
C ASN A 149 24.81 15.41 1.26
N CYS A 150 23.79 14.58 1.08
CA CYS A 150 22.56 14.60 1.86
C CYS A 150 22.00 13.19 2.07
N ALA A 151 21.20 13.05 3.13
CA ALA A 151 20.40 11.87 3.41
C ALA A 151 18.97 12.29 3.75
N PHE A 152 18.02 11.42 3.46
CA PHE A 152 16.62 11.57 3.82
C PHE A 152 16.26 10.64 4.98
N CYS A 153 15.42 11.11 5.89
CA CYS A 153 14.85 10.34 6.98
C CYS A 153 13.34 10.59 7.01
N ASN A 154 12.54 9.53 6.92
CA ASN A 154 11.10 9.64 7.07
C ASN A 154 10.70 9.34 8.52
N ALA A 155 10.22 10.35 9.25
CA ALA A 155 9.72 10.17 10.60
C ALA A 155 8.22 9.88 10.66
N ASP A 156 7.51 9.88 9.54
CA ASP A 156 6.05 9.71 9.52
C ASP A 156 5.65 8.22 9.39
N GLY A 157 6.42 7.43 8.64
CA GLY A 157 6.05 6.06 8.33
C GLY A 157 7.09 5.24 7.57
N ASP A 158 6.72 4.00 7.25
CA ASP A 158 7.51 3.10 6.39
C ASP A 158 7.25 3.44 4.92
N PHE A 159 8.30 3.43 4.09
CA PHE A 159 8.17 3.47 2.65
C PHE A 159 8.29 2.09 2.02
N LEU A 160 7.34 1.74 1.16
CA LEU A 160 7.46 0.71 0.13
C LEU A 160 7.68 1.39 -1.21
N ILE A 161 8.87 1.23 -1.79
CA ILE A 161 9.25 1.84 -3.08
C ILE A 161 9.19 0.77 -4.17
N VAL A 162 8.53 1.10 -5.28
CA VAL A 162 8.38 0.26 -6.48
C VAL A 162 9.00 1.00 -7.69
N PRO A 163 10.27 0.76 -8.03
CA PRO A 163 10.89 1.35 -9.21
C PRO A 163 10.20 0.89 -10.49
N GLN A 164 9.96 1.83 -11.41
CA GLN A 164 9.35 1.56 -12.71
C GLN A 164 10.35 1.75 -13.85
N LYS A 165 11.14 2.81 -13.79
CA LYS A 165 12.19 3.14 -14.76
C LYS A 165 13.47 3.50 -14.02
N GLY A 166 14.60 2.96 -14.48
CA GLY A 166 15.93 3.19 -13.91
C GLY A 166 16.11 2.48 -12.56
N ARG A 167 17.31 1.96 -12.32
CA ARG A 167 17.67 1.34 -11.04
C ARG A 167 17.86 2.42 -9.96
N LEU A 168 17.65 2.02 -8.71
CA LEU A 168 17.98 2.80 -7.52
C LEU A 168 19.15 2.14 -6.79
N TRP A 169 20.19 2.90 -6.50
CA TRP A 169 21.28 2.49 -5.62
C TRP A 169 21.11 3.22 -4.30
N ILE A 170 20.63 2.51 -3.28
CA ILE A 170 20.21 3.08 -2.00
C ILE A 170 21.26 2.77 -0.95
N THR A 171 21.82 3.81 -0.35
CA THR A 171 22.68 3.69 0.84
C THR A 171 21.81 3.93 2.07
N THR A 172 21.85 3.03 3.03
CA THR A 172 21.12 3.13 4.31
C THR A 172 22.11 3.02 5.47
N GLU A 173 21.66 3.30 6.69
CA GLU A 173 22.47 3.05 7.90
C GLU A 173 22.80 1.56 8.12
N CYS A 174 22.03 0.62 7.56
CA CYS A 174 22.34 -0.81 7.63
C CYS A 174 23.26 -1.31 6.50
N GLY A 175 23.54 -0.47 5.50
CA GLY A 175 24.33 -0.82 4.32
C GLY A 175 23.64 -0.48 3.01
N LYS A 176 24.09 -1.10 1.92
CA LYS A 176 23.70 -0.73 0.54
C LYS A 176 22.72 -1.72 -0.09
N LEU A 177 21.78 -1.20 -0.87
CA LEU A 177 20.78 -1.95 -1.63
C LEU A 177 20.78 -1.46 -3.08
N GLN A 178 20.91 -2.36 -4.04
CA GLN A 178 20.62 -2.08 -5.45
C GLN A 178 19.20 -2.56 -5.73
N VAL A 179 18.34 -1.75 -6.35
CA VAL A 179 16.93 -2.09 -6.59
C VAL A 179 16.57 -1.76 -8.02
N SER A 180 16.16 -2.77 -8.79
CA SER A 180 15.78 -2.62 -10.20
C SER A 180 14.27 -2.59 -10.39
N PRO A 181 13.75 -2.07 -11.51
CA PRO A 181 12.35 -2.31 -11.88
C PRO A 181 12.03 -3.80 -11.92
N GLY A 182 10.96 -4.21 -11.24
CA GLY A 182 10.64 -5.61 -10.97
C GLY A 182 11.06 -6.08 -9.57
N GLU A 183 11.79 -5.26 -8.82
CA GLU A 183 12.05 -5.44 -7.39
C GLU A 183 11.34 -4.35 -6.59
N ILE A 184 11.15 -4.58 -5.29
CA ILE A 184 10.67 -3.59 -4.33
C ILE A 184 11.70 -3.40 -3.21
N VAL A 185 11.59 -2.29 -2.49
CA VAL A 185 12.36 -2.05 -1.26
C VAL A 185 11.50 -1.44 -0.18
N ILE A 186 11.66 -1.92 1.04
CA ILE A 186 11.09 -1.33 2.25
C ILE A 186 12.18 -0.54 2.97
N LEU A 187 11.89 0.74 3.22
CA LEU A 187 12.70 1.63 4.04
C LEU A 187 11.89 1.98 5.30
N PRO A 188 12.19 1.34 6.44
CA PRO A 188 11.39 1.54 7.65
C PRO A 188 11.52 2.96 8.23
N GLN A 189 10.49 3.40 8.94
CA GLN A 189 10.41 4.68 9.63
C GLN A 189 11.69 4.97 10.44
N GLY A 190 12.24 6.17 10.26
CA GLY A 190 13.39 6.68 11.01
C GLY A 190 14.76 6.35 10.43
N PHE A 191 14.90 5.36 9.55
CA PHE A 191 16.19 5.10 8.89
C PHE A 191 16.59 6.25 7.97
N ARG A 192 17.87 6.62 8.02
CA ARG A 192 18.47 7.55 7.06
C ARG A 192 18.90 6.79 5.82
N PHE A 193 18.60 7.36 4.66
CA PHE A 193 19.02 6.80 3.37
C PHE A 193 19.34 7.87 2.32
N ALA A 194 20.12 7.51 1.31
CA ALA A 194 20.39 8.32 0.14
C ALA A 194 20.22 7.48 -1.12
N VAL A 195 19.72 8.09 -2.20
CA VAL A 195 19.38 7.42 -3.46
C VAL A 195 20.28 7.94 -4.58
N ASN A 196 21.04 7.04 -5.18
CA ASN A 196 21.85 7.28 -6.37
C ASN A 196 21.14 6.69 -7.59
N LEU A 197 21.27 7.37 -8.72
CA LEU A 197 20.62 7.00 -9.99
C LEU A 197 21.66 6.54 -11.02
N PRO A 198 22.13 5.27 -10.98
CA PRO A 198 23.22 4.79 -11.84
C PRO A 198 22.91 4.84 -13.33
N ASP A 199 21.63 4.79 -13.71
CA ASP A 199 21.18 4.81 -15.11
C ASP A 199 20.79 6.23 -15.58
N GLY A 200 20.98 7.24 -14.74
CA GLY A 200 20.40 8.57 -14.96
C GLY A 200 18.93 8.61 -14.56
N PRO A 201 18.02 9.19 -15.36
CA PRO A 201 16.66 9.44 -14.90
C PRO A 201 15.85 8.22 -14.44
N SER A 202 15.19 8.34 -13.29
CA SER A 202 14.37 7.30 -12.66
C SER A 202 12.95 7.77 -12.36
N ARG A 203 12.01 6.82 -12.35
CA ARG A 203 10.61 7.02 -11.99
C ARG A 203 10.07 5.78 -11.30
N GLY A 204 9.15 5.96 -10.36
CA GLY A 204 8.45 4.86 -9.70
C GLY A 204 7.37 5.33 -8.75
N TYR A 205 6.93 4.42 -7.89
CA TYR A 205 5.83 4.58 -6.96
C TYR A 205 6.31 4.39 -5.53
N VAL A 206 5.65 5.03 -4.56
CA VAL A 206 5.94 4.84 -3.14
C VAL A 206 4.62 4.75 -2.38
N ALA A 207 4.40 3.66 -1.66
CA ALA A 207 3.38 3.61 -0.61
C ALA A 207 4.05 3.98 0.73
N GLU A 208 3.44 4.92 1.44
CA GLU A 208 3.83 5.33 2.79
C GLU A 208 2.70 4.94 3.75
N ILE A 209 3.02 4.20 4.80
CA ILE A 209 2.03 3.79 5.82
C ILE A 209 2.34 4.42 7.18
N PHE A 210 1.30 4.84 7.90
CA PHE A 210 1.44 5.50 9.20
C PHE A 210 1.00 4.59 10.34
N GLY A 211 1.89 4.39 11.33
CA GLY A 211 1.59 3.72 12.59
C GLY A 211 1.60 2.19 12.59
N THR A 212 2.03 1.55 11.50
CA THR A 212 2.21 0.09 11.41
C THR A 212 3.36 -0.22 10.44
N HIS A 213 3.71 -1.50 10.30
CA HIS A 213 4.77 -1.98 9.42
C HIS A 213 4.25 -3.02 8.44
N PHE A 214 4.90 -3.15 7.28
CA PHE A 214 4.60 -4.20 6.32
C PHE A 214 5.02 -5.58 6.84
N GLN A 215 4.13 -6.55 6.72
CA GLN A 215 4.32 -7.96 7.05
C GLN A 215 3.90 -8.89 5.93
N LEU A 216 4.36 -10.15 5.98
CA LEU A 216 3.83 -11.19 5.10
C LEU A 216 2.37 -11.50 5.46
N PRO A 217 1.50 -11.79 4.47
CA PRO A 217 0.12 -12.15 4.74
C PRO A 217 0.03 -13.52 5.44
N ASP A 218 -1.01 -13.72 6.24
CA ASP A 218 -1.38 -15.05 6.70
C ASP A 218 -1.78 -15.90 5.49
N LEU A 219 -1.16 -17.07 5.34
CA LEU A 219 -1.35 -17.93 4.15
C LEU A 219 -2.67 -18.72 4.17
N GLY A 220 -3.33 -18.82 5.33
CA GLY A 220 -4.56 -19.59 5.47
C GLY A 220 -4.42 -21.02 4.88
N PRO A 221 -5.37 -21.46 4.04
CA PRO A 221 -5.32 -22.78 3.40
C PRO A 221 -4.14 -23.02 2.44
N ILE A 222 -3.42 -21.99 2.00
CA ILE A 222 -2.18 -22.17 1.21
C ILE A 222 -1.13 -22.91 2.07
N GLY A 223 -1.19 -22.75 3.39
CA GLY A 223 -0.40 -23.53 4.34
C GLY A 223 0.91 -22.83 4.71
N ALA A 224 2.03 -23.54 4.60
CA ALA A 224 3.32 -23.07 5.11
C ALA A 224 4.25 -22.48 4.04
N ASN A 225 3.87 -22.55 2.75
CA ASN A 225 4.72 -22.12 1.63
C ASN A 225 3.87 -21.56 0.49
N GLY A 226 4.31 -20.46 -0.10
CA GLY A 226 3.65 -19.85 -1.25
C GLY A 226 3.80 -18.33 -1.25
N LEU A 227 3.24 -17.68 -2.26
CA LEU A 227 3.27 -16.23 -2.41
C LEU A 227 4.71 -15.70 -2.37
N ALA A 228 4.99 -14.70 -1.54
CA ALA A 228 6.34 -14.20 -1.30
C ALA A 228 7.04 -15.03 -0.21
N ALA A 229 7.95 -15.91 -0.62
CA ALA A 229 8.68 -16.76 0.33
C ALA A 229 9.62 -15.93 1.23
N PRO A 230 9.63 -16.13 2.57
CA PRO A 230 10.46 -15.36 3.49
C PRO A 230 11.95 -15.32 3.13
N ARG A 231 12.50 -16.43 2.58
CA ARG A 231 13.91 -16.54 2.21
C ARG A 231 14.35 -15.55 1.12
N ASP A 232 13.41 -15.04 0.33
CA ASP A 232 13.71 -14.24 -0.85
C ASP A 232 13.74 -12.74 -0.55
N PHE A 233 13.45 -12.35 0.70
CA PHE A 233 13.66 -11.01 1.23
C PHE A 233 15.11 -10.85 1.67
N LEU A 234 15.76 -9.80 1.17
CA LEU A 234 17.20 -9.56 1.31
C LEU A 234 17.46 -8.27 2.08
N ALA A 235 18.15 -8.38 3.22
CA ALA A 235 18.66 -7.27 4.00
C ALA A 235 20.12 -6.97 3.61
N PRO A 236 20.58 -5.70 3.65
CA PRO A 236 21.96 -5.35 3.32
C PRO A 236 22.96 -5.96 4.32
N THR A 237 24.22 -6.07 3.93
CA THR A 237 25.32 -6.26 4.89
C THR A 237 25.87 -4.91 5.34
N ALA A 238 26.39 -4.82 6.57
CA ALA A 238 26.96 -3.61 7.14
C ALA A 238 28.02 -3.00 6.21
N TRP A 239 27.94 -1.68 6.07
CA TRP A 239 28.86 -0.87 5.28
C TRP A 239 28.87 0.54 5.87
N PHE A 240 30.02 1.21 5.85
CA PHE A 240 30.16 2.52 6.43
C PHE A 240 31.07 3.45 5.63
N GLU A 241 30.85 4.75 5.80
CA GLU A 241 31.77 5.83 5.49
C GLU A 241 32.38 6.35 6.79
N ASP A 242 33.69 6.51 6.80
CA ASP A 242 34.41 7.19 7.87
C ASP A 242 35.25 8.30 7.25
N GLY A 243 34.74 9.52 7.34
CA GLY A 243 35.36 10.68 6.74
C GLY A 243 34.63 11.97 7.09
N HIS A 244 35.39 13.07 7.13
CA HIS A 244 34.83 14.40 7.27
C HIS A 244 34.00 14.74 6.03
N ARG A 245 32.74 15.15 6.25
CA ARG A 245 31.80 15.57 5.20
C ARG A 245 31.25 16.95 5.61
N PRO A 246 31.95 18.05 5.27
CA PRO A 246 31.51 19.37 5.67
C PRO A 246 30.08 19.67 5.21
N GLY A 247 29.24 20.18 6.10
CA GLY A 247 27.88 20.61 5.79
C GLY A 247 26.96 19.52 5.20
N TYR A 248 27.19 18.25 5.54
CA TYR A 248 26.29 17.15 5.15
C TYR A 248 24.87 17.44 5.64
N THR A 249 23.89 17.37 4.73
CA THR A 249 22.51 17.77 5.03
C THR A 249 21.62 16.57 5.31
N ILE A 250 20.96 16.59 6.46
CA ILE A 250 19.91 15.62 6.80
C ILE A 250 18.57 16.27 6.48
N VAL A 251 17.84 15.70 5.53
CA VAL A 251 16.47 16.08 5.20
C VAL A 251 15.54 15.15 5.98
N GLN A 252 14.76 15.69 6.89
CA GLN A 252 13.78 14.93 7.66
C GLN A 252 12.37 15.28 7.22
N LYS A 253 11.58 14.27 6.83
CA LYS A 253 10.14 14.40 6.69
C LYS A 253 9.49 14.18 8.05
N PHE A 254 8.70 15.16 8.50
CA PHE A 254 7.99 15.13 9.77
C PHE A 254 6.67 15.89 9.65
N GLY A 255 5.55 15.20 9.85
CA GLY A 255 4.22 15.75 9.65
C GLY A 255 3.93 16.15 8.21
N GLY A 256 4.53 15.46 7.22
CA GLY A 256 4.39 15.79 5.79
C GLY A 256 5.23 16.96 5.31
N GLU A 257 5.84 17.70 6.22
CA GLU A 257 6.76 18.80 5.93
C GLU A 257 8.21 18.31 5.89
N LEU A 258 9.07 19.06 5.19
CA LEU A 258 10.50 18.77 5.14
C LEU A 258 11.29 19.77 5.97
N PHE A 259 12.21 19.24 6.77
CA PHE A 259 13.16 19.99 7.59
C PHE A 259 14.59 19.61 7.21
N THR A 260 15.52 20.53 7.41
CA THR A 260 16.95 20.28 7.18
C THR A 260 17.79 20.60 8.40
N ALA A 261 18.73 19.72 8.71
CA ALA A 261 19.81 19.93 9.68
C ALA A 261 21.17 19.66 9.01
N LYS A 262 22.22 20.34 9.47
CA LYS A 262 23.58 20.10 8.99
C LYS A 262 24.42 19.34 10.01
N GLN A 263 25.37 18.56 9.53
CA GLN A 263 26.38 17.88 10.31
C GLN A 263 27.69 17.75 9.51
N GLU A 264 28.78 17.42 10.19
CA GLU A 264 30.15 17.45 9.62
C GLU A 264 30.68 16.06 9.20
N PHE A 265 29.79 15.08 9.07
CA PHE A 265 30.10 13.68 8.78
C PHE A 265 28.92 13.00 8.08
N SER A 266 29.16 11.85 7.43
CA SER A 266 28.10 11.04 6.82
C SER A 266 27.28 10.29 7.87
N PRO A 267 25.93 10.25 7.78
CA PRO A 267 25.11 9.43 8.67
C PRO A 267 25.31 7.92 8.42
N PHE A 268 25.89 7.53 7.28
CA PHE A 268 26.17 6.15 6.92
C PHE A 268 27.48 5.67 7.57
N ASN A 269 27.60 5.85 8.89
CA ASN A 269 28.81 5.59 9.67
C ASN A 269 28.65 4.42 10.64
N VAL A 270 27.76 3.48 10.33
CA VAL A 270 27.46 2.29 11.13
C VAL A 270 28.38 1.14 10.69
N VAL A 271 29.35 0.82 11.53
CA VAL A 271 30.36 -0.22 11.24
C VAL A 271 29.78 -1.62 11.43
N ALA A 272 28.88 -1.78 12.39
CA ALA A 272 28.20 -3.05 12.63
C ALA A 272 26.80 -2.82 13.20
N TRP A 273 25.91 -3.78 13.00
CA TRP A 273 24.56 -3.74 13.54
C TRP A 273 23.99 -5.14 13.74
N HIS A 274 23.04 -5.29 14.67
CA HIS A 274 22.24 -6.50 14.81
C HIS A 274 20.80 -6.17 15.22
N GLY A 275 19.84 -7.00 14.80
CA GLY A 275 18.42 -6.78 15.08
C GLY A 275 17.51 -7.29 13.99
N ASN A 276 16.22 -6.95 14.11
CA ASN A 276 15.16 -7.39 13.20
C ASN A 276 14.39 -6.21 12.58
N TYR A 277 14.82 -4.97 12.83
CA TYR A 277 14.29 -3.77 12.18
C TYR A 277 15.29 -3.26 11.15
N VAL A 278 15.09 -3.61 9.88
CA VAL A 278 16.09 -3.39 8.83
C VAL A 278 15.42 -2.97 7.51
N PRO A 279 16.10 -2.18 6.68
CA PRO A 279 15.77 -2.07 5.26
C PRO A 279 15.89 -3.42 4.57
N TYR A 280 15.00 -3.73 3.62
CA TYR A 280 15.07 -4.95 2.84
C TYR A 280 14.49 -4.78 1.43
N LYS A 281 14.95 -5.60 0.50
CA LYS A 281 14.42 -5.68 -0.87
C LYS A 281 13.85 -7.06 -1.20
N TYR A 282 13.01 -7.12 -2.22
CA TYR A 282 12.43 -8.37 -2.73
C TYR A 282 12.26 -8.31 -4.24
N ASP A 283 12.56 -9.42 -4.92
CA ASP A 283 12.41 -9.57 -6.37
C ASP A 283 11.04 -10.19 -6.68
N LEU A 284 10.17 -9.44 -7.38
CA LEU A 284 8.80 -9.85 -7.67
C LEU A 284 8.74 -11.06 -8.61
N SER A 285 9.80 -11.35 -9.37
CA SER A 285 9.87 -12.53 -10.23
C SER A 285 9.91 -13.84 -9.44
N LYS A 286 10.28 -13.77 -8.15
CA LYS A 286 10.35 -14.92 -7.24
C LYS A 286 9.02 -15.25 -6.57
N PHE A 287 8.00 -14.43 -6.77
CA PHE A 287 6.67 -14.68 -6.23
C PHE A 287 6.13 -16.01 -6.76
N CYS A 288 5.56 -16.81 -5.88
CA CYS A 288 4.91 -18.08 -6.23
C CYS A 288 3.40 -17.82 -6.36
N PRO A 289 2.87 -17.58 -7.59
CA PRO A 289 1.47 -17.25 -7.78
C PRO A 289 0.58 -18.45 -7.50
N TYR A 290 -0.50 -18.21 -6.75
CA TYR A 290 -1.62 -19.13 -6.60
C TYR A 290 -2.82 -18.58 -7.34
N ASN A 291 -3.61 -19.47 -7.93
CA ASN A 291 -4.84 -19.10 -8.61
C ASN A 291 -5.74 -20.33 -8.78
N THR A 292 -6.88 -20.16 -9.44
CA THR A 292 -7.71 -21.28 -9.87
C THR A 292 -6.93 -22.24 -10.77
N VAL A 293 -7.27 -23.53 -10.66
CA VAL A 293 -6.81 -24.59 -11.55
C VAL A 293 -7.96 -25.29 -12.26
N LEU A 294 -9.20 -24.77 -12.15
CA LEU A 294 -10.37 -25.40 -12.73
C LEU A 294 -11.37 -24.38 -13.29
N ILE A 295 -12.05 -23.60 -12.44
CA ILE A 295 -13.10 -22.64 -12.85
C ILE A 295 -12.96 -21.31 -12.10
N ASP A 296 -13.68 -20.30 -12.57
CA ASP A 296 -13.82 -18.97 -11.97
C ASP A 296 -12.51 -18.15 -11.92
N HIS A 297 -12.58 -16.96 -11.35
CA HIS A 297 -11.45 -16.06 -11.16
C HIS A 297 -11.23 -15.89 -9.65
N GLY A 298 -10.06 -16.28 -9.14
CA GLY A 298 -9.76 -16.12 -7.71
C GLY A 298 -9.61 -14.65 -7.32
N ASP A 299 -10.10 -14.28 -6.13
CA ASP A 299 -10.00 -12.92 -5.62
C ASP A 299 -8.55 -12.41 -5.64
N PRO A 300 -8.31 -11.13 -5.99
CA PRO A 300 -6.96 -10.61 -6.22
C PRO A 300 -6.05 -10.67 -4.98
N SER A 301 -6.61 -10.77 -3.78
CA SER A 301 -5.88 -10.97 -2.51
C SER A 301 -5.01 -12.24 -2.49
N VAL A 302 -5.29 -13.21 -3.36
CA VAL A 302 -4.39 -14.37 -3.57
C VAL A 302 -3.01 -13.97 -4.12
N ASN A 303 -2.84 -12.72 -4.58
CA ASN A 303 -1.58 -12.18 -5.06
C ASN A 303 -0.92 -11.16 -4.10
N THR A 304 -1.32 -11.12 -2.82
CA THR A 304 -0.69 -10.26 -1.81
C THR A 304 0.77 -10.64 -1.57
N VAL A 305 1.67 -9.66 -1.68
CA VAL A 305 3.11 -9.79 -1.37
C VAL A 305 3.39 -9.36 0.05
N LEU A 306 2.91 -8.17 0.43
CA LEU A 306 3.02 -7.59 1.77
C LEU A 306 1.69 -6.95 2.16
N THR A 307 1.38 -6.98 3.45
CA THR A 307 0.21 -6.35 4.05
C THR A 307 0.61 -5.48 5.24
N ALA A 308 -0.05 -4.35 5.41
CA ALA A 308 0.03 -3.50 6.60
C ALA A 308 -1.29 -3.65 7.37
N PRO A 309 -1.33 -4.32 8.54
CA PRO A 309 -2.59 -4.59 9.24
C PRO A 309 -3.14 -3.35 9.95
N THR A 310 -4.47 -3.28 10.10
CA THR A 310 -5.12 -2.42 11.10
C THR A 310 -5.30 -3.15 12.44
N GLU A 311 -5.82 -2.46 13.46
CA GLU A 311 -6.25 -3.10 14.71
C GLU A 311 -7.45 -4.03 14.54
N LYS A 312 -8.24 -3.88 13.45
CA LYS A 312 -9.37 -4.76 13.15
C LYS A 312 -8.86 -6.00 12.41
N PRO A 313 -8.99 -7.22 12.99
CA PRO A 313 -8.53 -8.44 12.34
C PRO A 313 -9.15 -8.63 10.95
N GLY A 314 -8.32 -9.02 9.99
CA GLY A 314 -8.74 -9.23 8.59
C GLY A 314 -8.96 -7.96 7.77
N VAL A 315 -8.67 -6.77 8.33
CA VAL A 315 -8.73 -5.50 7.59
C VAL A 315 -7.34 -4.89 7.51
N ALA A 316 -6.79 -4.83 6.30
CA ALA A 316 -5.51 -4.19 6.04
C ALA A 316 -5.66 -2.67 5.88
N LEU A 317 -4.72 -1.94 6.48
CA LEU A 317 -4.51 -0.53 6.19
C LEU A 317 -4.09 -0.38 4.73
N LEU A 318 -3.17 -1.24 4.28
CA LEU A 318 -2.71 -1.29 2.90
C LEU A 318 -2.20 -2.68 2.55
N ASP A 319 -2.76 -3.29 1.51
CA ASP A 319 -2.22 -4.48 0.87
C ASP A 319 -1.44 -4.09 -0.39
N PHE A 320 -0.22 -4.62 -0.52
CA PHE A 320 0.56 -4.57 -1.75
C PHE A 320 0.37 -5.89 -2.50
N VAL A 321 -0.43 -5.82 -3.56
CA VAL A 321 -0.85 -6.94 -4.41
C VAL A 321 -0.16 -6.82 -5.77
N ILE A 322 0.28 -7.93 -6.37
CA ILE A 322 0.87 -7.91 -7.71
C ILE A 322 0.05 -8.71 -8.73
N PHE A 323 0.25 -8.46 -10.01
CA PHE A 323 -0.32 -9.23 -11.11
C PHE A 323 0.81 -9.75 -12.00
N PRO A 324 1.47 -10.84 -11.58
CA PRO A 324 2.68 -11.33 -12.23
C PRO A 324 2.36 -12.18 -13.47
N PRO A 325 3.39 -12.56 -14.25
CA PRO A 325 3.25 -13.60 -15.26
C PRO A 325 2.72 -14.89 -14.65
N ARG A 326 1.67 -15.47 -15.23
CA ARG A 326 0.98 -16.65 -14.69
C ARG A 326 0.25 -17.43 -15.77
N TRP A 327 -0.13 -18.67 -15.45
CA TRP A 327 -0.98 -19.48 -16.29
C TRP A 327 -2.45 -19.18 -16.04
N LEU A 328 -3.22 -19.09 -17.12
CA LEU A 328 -4.67 -19.05 -17.13
C LEU A 328 -5.18 -20.37 -17.70
N VAL A 329 -5.81 -21.16 -16.83
CA VAL A 329 -6.30 -22.50 -17.17
C VAL A 329 -7.80 -22.67 -16.94
N ALA A 330 -8.46 -21.69 -16.33
CA ALA A 330 -9.88 -21.77 -15.98
C ALA A 330 -10.75 -22.11 -17.21
N GLU A 331 -11.56 -23.15 -17.08
CA GLU A 331 -12.49 -23.68 -18.08
C GLU A 331 -13.82 -22.92 -18.01
N HIS A 332 -14.48 -22.70 -19.15
CA HIS A 332 -15.81 -22.06 -19.22
C HIS A 332 -15.95 -20.76 -18.41
N THR A 333 -14.85 -20.00 -18.30
CA THR A 333 -14.73 -18.89 -17.36
C THR A 333 -14.38 -17.61 -18.09
N PHE A 334 -15.04 -16.51 -17.70
CA PHE A 334 -14.59 -15.18 -18.05
C PHE A 334 -13.30 -14.87 -17.27
N ARG A 335 -12.15 -15.15 -17.90
CA ARG A 335 -10.82 -15.12 -17.26
C ARG A 335 -10.33 -13.75 -16.80
N PRO A 336 -10.63 -12.61 -17.46
CA PRO A 336 -10.27 -11.30 -16.92
C PRO A 336 -10.94 -11.04 -15.55
N PRO A 337 -10.49 -10.03 -14.79
CA PRO A 337 -11.16 -9.63 -13.56
C PRO A 337 -12.66 -9.39 -13.77
N TYR A 338 -13.49 -9.79 -12.81
CA TYR A 338 -14.93 -9.57 -12.87
C TYR A 338 -15.30 -8.08 -12.71
N TYR A 339 -16.50 -7.68 -13.17
CA TYR A 339 -17.06 -6.38 -12.81
C TYR A 339 -17.25 -6.29 -11.30
N HIS A 340 -16.78 -5.21 -10.70
CA HIS A 340 -16.51 -5.17 -9.27
C HIS A 340 -16.89 -3.82 -8.64
N ARG A 341 -17.30 -3.89 -7.37
CA ARG A 341 -17.55 -2.79 -6.44
C ARG A 341 -17.07 -3.26 -5.07
N ASN A 342 -16.15 -2.51 -4.47
CA ASN A 342 -15.41 -2.97 -3.29
C ASN A 342 -15.59 -2.03 -2.10
N CYS A 343 -15.50 -2.54 -0.88
CA CYS A 343 -15.36 -1.71 0.33
C CYS A 343 -13.97 -1.08 0.46
N MET A 344 -12.96 -1.66 -0.19
CA MET A 344 -11.62 -1.10 -0.27
C MET A 344 -11.51 -0.05 -1.39
N SER A 345 -10.43 0.73 -1.36
CA SER A 345 -10.04 1.63 -2.45
C SER A 345 -8.77 1.10 -3.12
N GLU A 346 -8.76 1.10 -4.45
CA GLU A 346 -7.78 0.39 -5.27
C GLU A 346 -6.93 1.39 -6.07
N PHE A 347 -5.66 1.57 -5.70
CA PHE A 347 -4.68 2.30 -6.51
C PHE A 347 -3.83 1.32 -7.29
N MET A 348 -3.93 1.32 -8.62
CA MET A 348 -3.14 0.45 -9.48
C MET A 348 -1.95 1.18 -10.12
N GLY A 349 -0.84 0.47 -10.27
CA GLY A 349 0.33 0.88 -11.05
C GLY A 349 0.80 -0.21 -12.02
N LEU A 350 1.68 0.16 -12.95
CA LEU A 350 2.23 -0.75 -13.95
C LEU A 350 3.75 -0.55 -14.07
N ILE A 351 4.52 -1.59 -13.77
CA ILE A 351 5.99 -1.55 -13.81
C ILE A 351 6.49 -1.68 -15.24
N TYR A 352 6.04 -2.72 -15.95
CA TYR A 352 6.33 -3.00 -17.35
C TYR A 352 5.22 -3.85 -17.98
N GLY A 353 5.18 -3.92 -19.30
CA GLY A 353 4.19 -4.71 -20.05
C GLY A 353 2.83 -4.02 -20.16
N GLY A 354 1.77 -4.82 -20.19
CA GLY A 354 0.36 -4.39 -20.22
C GLY A 354 -0.50 -5.14 -19.19
N TYR A 355 -1.66 -4.59 -18.84
CA TYR A 355 -2.57 -5.19 -17.85
C TYR A 355 -3.84 -5.73 -18.52
N GLU A 356 -4.20 -6.97 -18.23
CA GLU A 356 -5.23 -7.72 -18.98
C GLU A 356 -6.63 -7.09 -18.97
N ALA A 357 -6.98 -6.31 -17.94
CA ALA A 357 -8.29 -5.68 -17.84
C ALA A 357 -8.41 -4.34 -18.59
N LYS A 358 -7.30 -3.85 -19.18
CA LYS A 358 -7.22 -2.55 -19.85
C LYS A 358 -6.48 -2.70 -21.17
N ALA A 359 -7.22 -2.74 -22.28
CA ALA A 359 -6.66 -2.88 -23.62
C ALA A 359 -5.78 -1.67 -24.00
N ASP A 360 -6.20 -0.46 -23.61
CA ASP A 360 -5.51 0.79 -23.95
C ASP A 360 -5.42 1.77 -22.77
N GLY A 361 -4.44 2.68 -22.83
CA GLY A 361 -4.36 3.87 -21.97
C GLY A 361 -3.78 3.65 -20.56
N PHE A 362 -3.46 2.41 -20.16
CA PHE A 362 -2.75 2.10 -18.92
C PHE A 362 -1.32 1.63 -19.25
N LEU A 363 -0.38 2.57 -19.20
CA LEU A 363 1.02 2.37 -19.65
C LEU A 363 1.98 2.26 -18.45
N PRO A 364 3.17 1.63 -18.62
CA PRO A 364 4.19 1.59 -17.58
C PRO A 364 4.56 2.98 -17.04
N GLY A 365 4.43 3.15 -15.72
CA GLY A 365 4.60 4.44 -15.03
C GLY A 365 3.30 5.24 -14.88
N GLY A 366 2.18 4.78 -15.45
CA GLY A 366 0.85 5.33 -15.22
C GLY A 366 0.20 4.75 -13.96
N SER A 367 -0.97 5.26 -13.61
CA SER A 367 -1.73 4.79 -12.44
C SER A 367 -3.23 4.93 -12.63
N SER A 368 -4.01 4.26 -11.79
CA SER A 368 -5.46 4.52 -11.67
C SER A 368 -5.92 4.40 -10.24
N LEU A 369 -7.01 5.09 -9.91
CA LEU A 369 -7.67 5.02 -8.61
C LEU A 369 -9.15 4.68 -8.80
N HIS A 370 -9.57 3.60 -8.16
CA HIS A 370 -10.98 3.22 -8.00
C HIS A 370 -11.33 3.30 -6.51
N SER A 371 -12.01 4.38 -6.13
CA SER A 371 -12.40 4.62 -4.74
C SER A 371 -13.47 3.63 -4.27
N CYS A 372 -13.59 3.49 -2.94
CA CYS A 372 -14.61 2.70 -2.27
C CYS A 372 -15.99 2.79 -2.96
N MET A 373 -16.54 1.61 -3.28
CA MET A 373 -17.84 1.35 -3.92
C MET A 373 -18.01 1.89 -5.35
N THR A 374 -17.00 2.54 -5.93
CA THR A 374 -17.02 2.97 -7.33
C THR A 374 -16.95 1.74 -8.25
N PRO A 375 -17.95 1.53 -9.14
CA PRO A 375 -17.95 0.39 -10.05
C PRO A 375 -16.74 0.41 -10.99
N HIS A 376 -16.13 -0.74 -11.22
CA HIS A 376 -15.04 -0.90 -12.17
C HIS A 376 -15.05 -2.32 -12.73
N GLY A 377 -14.15 -2.62 -13.67
CA GLY A 377 -14.05 -3.91 -14.33
C GLY A 377 -13.38 -3.78 -15.70
N PRO A 378 -13.37 -4.85 -16.50
CA PRO A 378 -12.79 -4.85 -17.83
C PRO A 378 -13.43 -3.79 -18.73
N ASP A 379 -12.61 -3.15 -19.57
CA ASP A 379 -13.12 -2.23 -20.58
C ASP A 379 -13.94 -2.94 -21.66
N THR A 380 -14.68 -2.16 -22.46
CA THR A 380 -15.56 -2.66 -23.53
C THR A 380 -14.82 -3.57 -24.50
N LYS A 381 -13.60 -3.19 -24.91
CA LYS A 381 -12.81 -3.95 -25.89
C LYS A 381 -12.40 -5.31 -25.32
N THR A 382 -11.97 -5.33 -24.07
CA THR A 382 -11.57 -6.54 -23.34
C THR A 382 -12.76 -7.48 -23.17
N TYR A 383 -13.92 -6.96 -22.78
CA TYR A 383 -15.13 -7.74 -22.62
C TYR A 383 -15.56 -8.41 -23.94
N GLU A 384 -15.78 -7.63 -24.99
CA GLU A 384 -16.24 -8.14 -26.30
C GLU A 384 -15.22 -9.12 -26.91
N ALA A 385 -13.92 -8.83 -26.80
CA ALA A 385 -12.87 -9.72 -27.28
C ALA A 385 -12.79 -11.03 -26.48
N THR A 386 -13.16 -11.02 -25.19
CA THR A 386 -13.13 -12.22 -24.34
C THR A 386 -14.29 -13.15 -24.69
N ILE A 387 -15.52 -12.63 -24.75
CA ILE A 387 -16.69 -13.47 -25.07
C ILE A 387 -16.64 -14.01 -26.52
N ALA A 388 -16.03 -13.27 -27.45
CA ALA A 388 -15.86 -13.71 -28.83
C ALA A 388 -14.91 -14.90 -29.00
N ARG A 389 -14.06 -15.21 -28.00
CA ARG A 389 -13.15 -16.37 -28.03
C ARG A 389 -13.86 -17.70 -27.79
N GLY A 390 -15.08 -17.68 -27.24
CA GLY A 390 -15.80 -18.89 -26.85
C GLY A 390 -15.20 -19.62 -25.65
N ASP A 391 -15.71 -20.83 -25.39
CA ASP A 391 -15.54 -21.54 -24.12
C ASP A 391 -14.29 -22.42 -24.02
N GLU A 392 -13.53 -22.60 -25.12
CA GLU A 392 -12.36 -23.49 -25.18
C GLU A 392 -11.05 -22.77 -25.53
N PRO A 393 -10.62 -21.71 -24.82
CA PRO A 393 -9.40 -20.98 -25.15
C PRO A 393 -8.09 -21.76 -24.87
N GLY A 394 -8.17 -22.95 -24.28
CA GLY A 394 -7.02 -23.75 -23.84
C GLY A 394 -6.17 -23.07 -22.75
N PRO A 395 -5.09 -23.71 -22.30
CA PRO A 395 -4.13 -23.08 -21.38
C PRO A 395 -3.39 -21.92 -22.04
N PHE A 396 -3.36 -20.76 -21.38
CA PHE A 396 -2.65 -19.58 -21.86
C PHE A 396 -1.73 -19.04 -20.77
N ARG A 397 -0.49 -18.65 -21.12
CA ARG A 397 0.44 -18.02 -20.17
C ARG A 397 0.54 -16.53 -20.45
N ILE A 398 0.17 -15.71 -19.47
CA ILE A 398 0.49 -14.28 -19.46
C ILE A 398 1.99 -14.14 -19.21
N LYS A 399 2.67 -13.35 -20.04
CA LYS A 399 4.12 -13.10 -19.99
C LYS A 399 4.39 -11.60 -19.99
N ASP A 400 5.63 -11.23 -19.66
CA ASP A 400 6.20 -9.90 -19.90
C ASP A 400 5.37 -8.74 -19.33
N THR A 401 4.76 -8.93 -18.16
CA THR A 401 3.97 -7.93 -17.45
C THR A 401 4.21 -7.98 -15.95
N MET A 402 4.09 -6.82 -15.31
CA MET A 402 4.02 -6.71 -13.86
C MET A 402 3.20 -5.47 -13.49
N ALA A 403 1.90 -5.65 -13.32
CA ALA A 403 1.06 -4.65 -12.66
C ALA A 403 1.04 -4.90 -11.15
N PHE A 404 0.61 -3.90 -10.39
CA PHE A 404 0.42 -4.03 -8.95
C PHE A 404 -0.71 -3.13 -8.47
N MET A 405 -1.12 -3.34 -7.23
CA MET A 405 -2.14 -2.56 -6.56
C MET A 405 -1.71 -2.26 -5.12
N PHE A 406 -1.94 -1.01 -4.70
CA PHE A 406 -2.05 -0.63 -3.30
C PHE A 406 -3.54 -0.55 -2.98
N GLU A 407 -4.04 -1.51 -2.22
CA GLU A 407 -5.44 -1.58 -1.81
C GLU A 407 -5.57 -1.17 -0.34
N SER A 408 -6.45 -0.23 -0.02
CA SER A 408 -6.63 0.26 1.36
C SER A 408 -8.08 0.19 1.82
N CYS A 409 -8.29 -0.10 3.10
CA CYS A 409 -9.61 -0.01 3.73
C CYS A 409 -10.09 1.44 3.92
N LEU A 410 -9.20 2.43 3.81
CA LEU A 410 -9.54 3.83 3.95
C LEU A 410 -9.89 4.44 2.59
N ILE A 411 -10.73 5.49 2.60
CA ILE A 411 -11.13 6.20 1.38
C ILE A 411 -10.12 7.31 1.09
N PRO A 412 -9.32 7.21 0.02
CA PRO A 412 -8.31 8.20 -0.28
C PRO A 412 -8.92 9.51 -0.77
N ARG A 413 -8.32 10.61 -0.33
CA ARG A 413 -8.47 11.93 -0.93
C ARG A 413 -7.30 12.16 -1.88
N VAL A 414 -7.56 12.88 -2.96
CA VAL A 414 -6.60 13.13 -4.05
C VAL A 414 -5.97 14.49 -3.86
N SER A 415 -4.67 14.59 -4.09
CA SER A 415 -3.96 15.87 -3.98
C SER A 415 -4.40 16.82 -5.10
N PRO A 416 -4.41 18.15 -4.86
CA PRO A 416 -4.79 19.12 -5.89
C PRO A 416 -3.93 19.02 -7.15
N TRP A 417 -2.60 18.89 -7.00
CA TRP A 417 -1.71 18.79 -8.14
C TRP A 417 -1.98 17.55 -8.99
N ALA A 418 -2.38 16.42 -8.37
CA ALA A 418 -2.70 15.20 -9.12
C ALA A 418 -3.99 15.37 -9.93
N LEU A 419 -4.98 16.11 -9.40
CA LEU A 419 -6.20 16.47 -10.14
C LEU A 419 -5.92 17.41 -11.32
N ASP A 420 -5.03 18.38 -11.12
CA ASP A 420 -4.67 19.38 -12.13
C ASP A 420 -3.57 18.89 -13.10
N SER A 421 -3.10 17.66 -12.92
CA SER A 421 -1.96 17.11 -13.66
C SER A 421 -2.30 16.96 -15.14
N PRO A 422 -1.42 17.37 -16.07
CA PRO A 422 -1.61 17.13 -17.50
C PRO A 422 -1.55 15.64 -17.87
N ALA A 423 -1.08 14.80 -16.95
CA ALA A 423 -1.10 13.36 -17.11
C ALA A 423 -2.49 12.75 -16.84
N MET A 424 -3.43 13.49 -16.23
CA MET A 424 -4.78 13.00 -15.98
C MET A 424 -5.50 12.69 -17.30
N ASP A 425 -6.14 11.52 -17.33
CA ASP A 425 -7.00 11.11 -18.42
C ASP A 425 -8.46 11.41 -18.06
N HIS A 426 -8.95 12.58 -18.50
CA HIS A 426 -10.32 13.02 -18.25
C HIS A 426 -11.38 12.15 -18.94
N ASP A 427 -10.98 11.40 -19.97
CA ASP A 427 -11.87 10.55 -20.75
C ASP A 427 -11.82 9.08 -20.30
N TYR A 428 -11.25 8.79 -19.12
CA TYR A 428 -11.09 7.41 -18.64
C TYR A 428 -12.41 6.63 -18.64
N TYR A 429 -13.51 7.27 -18.24
CA TYR A 429 -14.84 6.65 -18.20
C TYR A 429 -15.30 6.10 -19.56
N GLN A 430 -14.82 6.67 -20.68
CA GLN A 430 -15.24 6.29 -22.03
C GLN A 430 -14.90 4.83 -22.36
N CYS A 431 -13.91 4.23 -21.69
CA CYS A 431 -13.54 2.84 -21.93
C CYS A 431 -14.68 1.83 -21.61
N TRP A 432 -15.66 2.21 -20.78
CA TRP A 432 -16.83 1.38 -20.46
C TRP A 432 -18.13 1.79 -21.16
N ILE A 433 -18.21 2.99 -21.75
CA ILE A 433 -19.46 3.52 -22.34
C ILE A 433 -19.97 2.67 -23.53
N GLY A 434 -19.07 1.94 -24.20
CA GLY A 434 -19.44 1.06 -25.30
C GLY A 434 -20.05 -0.29 -24.90
N LEU A 435 -20.12 -0.61 -23.60
CA LEU A 435 -20.74 -1.86 -23.13
C LEU A 435 -22.23 -1.88 -23.48
N ARG A 436 -22.66 -2.94 -24.19
CA ARG A 436 -24.05 -3.13 -24.61
C ARG A 436 -24.71 -4.29 -23.87
N SER A 437 -26.04 -4.30 -23.88
CA SER A 437 -26.80 -5.46 -23.38
C SER A 437 -26.66 -6.63 -24.37
N HIS A 438 -26.27 -7.79 -23.84
CA HIS A 438 -26.31 -9.09 -24.53
C HIS A 438 -27.48 -9.96 -24.05
N PHE A 439 -28.36 -9.43 -23.20
CA PHE A 439 -29.46 -10.18 -22.59
C PHE A 439 -30.54 -10.55 -23.61
N THR A 440 -30.83 -11.85 -23.74
CA THR A 440 -31.94 -12.40 -24.51
C THR A 440 -33.01 -12.96 -23.57
N ARG A 441 -34.29 -12.63 -23.84
CA ARG A 441 -35.43 -13.09 -23.01
C ARG A 441 -35.93 -14.49 -23.39
N GLU A 442 -35.74 -14.86 -24.65
CA GLU A 442 -36.08 -16.17 -25.17
C GLU A 442 -34.86 -17.08 -24.96
N GLY A 443 -35.01 -18.12 -24.13
CA GLY A 443 -33.92 -19.01 -23.78
C GLY A 443 -33.36 -19.67 -25.03
N THR A 444 -32.04 -19.59 -25.22
CA THR A 444 -31.34 -20.35 -26.26
C THR A 444 -31.39 -21.85 -25.92
N ASN A 445 -32.50 -22.51 -26.25
CA ASN A 445 -32.50 -23.94 -26.52
C ASN A 445 -31.81 -24.15 -27.86
N VAL A 446 -30.48 -24.13 -27.87
CA VAL A 446 -29.71 -24.70 -28.97
C VAL A 446 -28.92 -25.87 -28.40
N LYS A 447 -29.59 -27.02 -28.33
CA LYS A 447 -28.97 -28.33 -28.41
C LYS A 447 -29.82 -29.17 -29.36
N ASN A 448 -29.28 -29.37 -30.56
CA ASN A 448 -29.50 -30.48 -31.50
C ASN A 448 -30.83 -31.25 -31.34
N GLU A 449 -31.81 -30.95 -32.19
CA GLU A 449 -32.84 -31.92 -32.55
C GLU A 449 -32.44 -32.61 -33.86
N ASP A 450 -31.60 -33.64 -33.72
CA ASP A 450 -31.80 -34.85 -34.52
C ASP A 450 -32.61 -35.82 -33.65
N ALA A 451 -33.75 -36.27 -34.19
CA ALA A 451 -34.64 -37.31 -33.68
C ALA A 451 -35.40 -37.02 -32.37
N TYR A 452 -36.71 -36.76 -32.47
CA TYR A 452 -37.76 -37.77 -32.24
C TYR A 452 -39.15 -37.12 -32.43
N GLU A 453 -39.91 -37.65 -33.41
CA GLU A 453 -41.36 -37.46 -33.49
C GLU A 453 -42.03 -38.06 -32.24
N GLY A 454 -43.05 -37.37 -31.70
CA GLY A 454 -43.88 -37.93 -30.63
C GLY A 454 -44.82 -36.93 -29.97
N ASP A 455 -46.02 -36.82 -30.52
CA ASP A 455 -47.28 -36.23 -30.04
C ASP A 455 -47.42 -35.87 -28.55
N GLY A 456 -48.09 -34.73 -28.28
CA GLY A 456 -48.78 -34.53 -26.99
C GLY A 456 -49.07 -33.09 -26.58
N PHE A 457 -50.14 -32.51 -27.12
CA PHE A 457 -50.67 -31.18 -26.77
C PHE A 457 -51.38 -31.17 -25.39
N VAL A 458 -51.07 -30.23 -24.49
CA VAL A 458 -52.02 -29.71 -23.46
C VAL A 458 -51.71 -28.23 -23.15
N PRO A 459 -52.65 -27.27 -23.32
CA PRO A 459 -52.41 -25.87 -23.00
C PRO A 459 -52.73 -25.55 -21.53
N PHE A 460 -51.89 -24.73 -20.89
CA PHE A 460 -52.14 -24.18 -19.56
C PHE A 460 -53.21 -23.08 -19.60
N ASN A 461 -54.26 -23.26 -18.80
CA ASN A 461 -55.35 -22.30 -18.62
C ASN A 461 -54.88 -21.01 -17.91
N ARG A 462 -55.31 -19.87 -18.47
CA ARG A 462 -55.28 -18.54 -17.85
C ARG A 462 -56.27 -18.48 -16.67
N LEU A 463 -55.85 -17.85 -15.57
CA LEU A 463 -56.76 -17.32 -14.54
C LEU A 463 -56.72 -15.77 -14.58
N PRO A 464 -57.87 -15.08 -14.52
CA PRO A 464 -57.93 -13.62 -14.63
C PRO A 464 -57.75 -12.91 -13.28
N LEU A 465 -57.08 -11.75 -13.30
CA LEU A 465 -57.17 -10.74 -12.23
C LEU A 465 -58.57 -10.10 -12.25
N ALA A 466 -59.27 -10.14 -11.11
CA ALA A 466 -60.46 -9.32 -10.87
C ALA A 466 -60.09 -8.08 -10.05
N ALA A 467 -60.37 -6.91 -10.63
CA ALA A 467 -60.39 -5.62 -9.95
C ALA A 467 -61.80 -5.37 -9.37
N VAL A 468 -61.87 -4.74 -8.20
CA VAL A 468 -63.08 -4.03 -7.73
C VAL A 468 -62.65 -2.71 -7.09
N VAL A 469 -63.12 -1.61 -7.67
CA VAL A 469 -63.20 -0.25 -7.12
C VAL A 469 -64.69 0.11 -7.10
N PRO A 470 -65.18 0.91 -6.12
CA PRO A 470 -65.75 2.22 -6.49
C PRO A 470 -65.29 3.35 -5.52
N SER A 471 -64.73 4.47 -6.02
CA SER A 471 -65.37 5.79 -6.22
C SER A 471 -65.86 6.46 -4.90
N SER A 472 -65.61 7.73 -4.58
CA SER A 472 -65.54 8.92 -5.43
C SER A 472 -65.03 10.18 -4.68
N SER A 473 -64.45 11.09 -5.47
CA SER A 473 -64.65 12.56 -5.51
C SER A 473 -64.01 13.54 -4.50
N ASN A 474 -63.37 14.53 -5.14
CA ASN A 474 -63.11 15.94 -4.79
C ASN A 474 -61.94 16.23 -3.82
N GLY A 475 -60.95 17.10 -4.10
CA GLY A 475 -60.77 18.10 -5.15
C GLY A 475 -60.38 19.46 -4.54
N GLY A 476 -59.21 20.01 -4.90
CA GLY A 476 -58.76 21.40 -4.63
C GLY A 476 -57.84 21.55 -3.42
N SER A 477 -56.55 21.91 -3.52
CA SER A 477 -55.87 23.14 -4.02
C SER A 477 -55.74 24.27 -2.98
N GLY A 478 -54.50 24.63 -2.64
CA GLY A 478 -54.10 26.04 -2.53
C GLY A 478 -53.76 26.63 -1.15
N ALA A 479 -52.48 27.01 -1.02
CA ALA A 479 -51.97 28.26 -0.44
C ALA A 479 -51.80 28.45 1.10
N CYS A 480 -50.52 28.61 1.47
CA CYS A 480 -49.88 29.70 2.25
C CYS A 480 -50.43 30.12 3.63
N GLY A 481 -49.54 30.14 4.63
CA GLY A 481 -49.76 30.86 5.89
C GLY A 481 -48.73 30.57 6.98
N SER A 482 -47.61 31.29 6.95
CA SER A 482 -46.59 31.36 8.02
C SER A 482 -47.15 32.03 9.28
N PHE A 483 -46.82 31.57 10.50
CA PHE A 483 -46.62 32.42 11.70
C PHE A 483 -45.81 31.68 12.80
N ALA A 484 -44.53 32.05 12.89
CA ALA A 484 -43.73 32.48 14.06
C ALA A 484 -43.95 31.94 15.51
N VAL A 485 -42.81 31.50 16.11
CA VAL A 485 -42.19 31.94 17.40
C VAL A 485 -42.85 31.40 18.70
N VAL A 486 -42.18 30.74 19.68
CA VAL A 486 -41.13 31.17 20.63
C VAL A 486 -40.45 29.97 21.35
N TRP A 487 -39.18 30.17 21.74
CA TRP A 487 -38.27 29.40 22.61
C TRP A 487 -38.74 29.01 24.05
N ARG A 488 -38.14 27.94 24.65
CA ARG A 488 -37.15 27.92 25.79
C ARG A 488 -37.20 26.65 26.69
N HIS A 489 -35.99 26.19 27.05
CA HIS A 489 -35.52 25.54 28.30
C HIS A 489 -35.70 24.04 28.63
N PHE A 490 -34.57 23.31 28.53
CA PHE A 490 -33.75 22.64 29.57
C PHE A 490 -34.35 21.80 30.75
N PHE A 491 -33.68 20.65 30.93
CA PHE A 491 -33.31 19.89 32.15
C PHE A 491 -34.11 18.64 32.62
N ASN A 492 -33.36 17.52 32.67
CA ASN A 492 -33.35 16.37 33.60
C ASN A 492 -34.65 15.68 34.04
N TYR A 493 -34.68 14.35 33.92
CA TYR A 493 -35.25 13.49 34.97
C TYR A 493 -34.52 12.15 35.07
N ALA A 494 -34.15 11.81 36.31
CA ALA A 494 -33.68 10.49 36.73
C ALA A 494 -34.78 9.80 37.57
N THR A 495 -34.86 8.47 37.40
CA THR A 495 -35.22 7.41 38.39
C THR A 495 -36.54 7.42 39.17
N CYS A 496 -37.25 6.27 39.15
CA CYS A 496 -37.88 5.68 40.34
C CYS A 496 -38.28 4.18 40.17
N LEU A 497 -37.73 3.33 41.07
CA LEU A 497 -38.33 2.24 41.92
C LEU A 497 -39.21 1.13 41.27
N SER A 498 -39.27 -0.16 41.70
CA SER A 498 -38.56 -1.01 42.69
C SER A 498 -39.14 -2.46 42.69
N LYS A 499 -38.36 -3.43 43.21
CA LYS A 499 -38.70 -4.73 43.89
C LYS A 499 -39.17 -5.98 43.09
N SER A 500 -38.40 -7.08 43.17
CA SER A 500 -38.68 -8.27 44.03
C SER A 500 -37.64 -9.43 43.89
N THR A 501 -37.17 -9.94 45.06
CA THR A 501 -36.82 -11.33 45.49
C THR A 501 -36.06 -12.33 44.59
N ALA A 502 -35.16 -13.24 45.03
CA ALA A 502 -34.45 -13.54 46.28
C ALA A 502 -33.47 -14.77 46.09
N PHE A 503 -32.36 -14.80 46.88
CA PHE A 503 -31.56 -15.94 47.42
C PHE A 503 -30.35 -16.55 46.67
N PRO A 504 -29.35 -17.18 47.38
CA PRO A 504 -28.67 -16.83 48.65
C PRO A 504 -27.11 -16.76 48.60
N ASN A 505 -26.54 -16.10 49.63
CA ASN A 505 -25.34 -16.40 50.45
C ASN A 505 -24.30 -17.42 49.92
N GLY A 506 -22.98 -17.21 49.97
CA GLY A 506 -22.13 -16.31 50.77
C GLY A 506 -20.93 -17.11 51.28
N PHE A 507 -19.70 -16.60 51.14
CA PHE A 507 -18.57 -16.96 52.01
C PHE A 507 -17.50 -15.86 51.95
N PHE A 508 -17.20 -15.30 53.12
CA PHE A 508 -16.10 -14.39 53.41
C PHE A 508 -14.80 -15.19 53.59
N HIS A 509 -13.65 -14.67 53.12
CA HIS A 509 -12.54 -14.38 54.04
C HIS A 509 -11.50 -13.40 53.48
N ARG A 510 -11.00 -12.60 54.44
CA ARG A 510 -10.07 -11.47 54.41
C ARG A 510 -8.59 -11.86 54.16
N MET A 511 -7.80 -10.79 54.00
CA MET A 511 -6.36 -10.60 54.29
C MET A 511 -5.45 -10.82 53.09
N SER A 512 -4.39 -10.05 52.84
CA SER A 512 -3.83 -8.83 53.43
C SER A 512 -2.74 -8.37 52.46
N LEU A 513 -2.53 -7.07 52.34
CA LEU A 513 -1.28 -6.50 51.85
C LEU A 513 -0.11 -7.04 52.67
N CYS A 514 1.01 -7.35 52.02
CA CYS A 514 2.33 -7.20 52.62
C CYS A 514 3.36 -6.86 51.53
N ARG A 515 4.07 -5.75 51.74
CA ARG A 515 5.26 -5.30 51.01
C ARG A 515 6.52 -5.90 51.67
N LEU A 516 7.60 -5.89 50.88
CA LEU A 516 9.04 -6.05 51.22
C LEU A 516 9.58 -7.48 51.37
N LEU A 517 10.28 -7.98 50.34
CA LEU A 517 11.72 -7.80 50.15
C LEU A 517 12.06 -7.77 48.65
#